data_AF-A0A660S2Z5-F1
#
_entry.id   AF-A0A660S2Z5-F1
#
_cell.length_a   1.000
_cell.length_b   1.000
_cell.length_c   1.000
_cell.angle_alpha   90.00
_cell.angle_beta   90.00
_cell.angle_gamma   90.00
#
_symmetry.space_group_name_H-M   'P 1'
#
loop_
_entity.id
_entity.type
_entity.pdbx_description
1 polymer ?
#
loop_
_entity_poly.entity_id
_entity_poly.type
_entity_poly.pdbx_seq_one_letter_code
_entity_poly.pdbx_strand_id
1 'polypeptide(L)'
;MADVLVKVYLEDGSERWLLIHIEVQGYFEKEFAKRMFIYNYRIFDKYNKDVVSLAILADPLPHFRPDKYKLSYWGFKQEFKFPVVKILDYKEKWAELETSKNPFAIIVMAHLKEMETKADIDNRLFWKITLVKSLYKKGYGKKDILLLYKFIDWLVSLPEGV
;
A
#
# COMPACT_ATOMS: atom_id res chain seq x y z
N MET A 1 9.29 -2.43 -8.55
CA MET A 1 8.25 -1.61 -9.18
C MET A 1 7.08 -2.50 -9.50
N ALA A 2 5.93 -2.21 -8.91
CA ALA A 2 4.67 -2.86 -9.23
C ALA A 2 3.64 -1.75 -9.33
N ASP A 3 3.62 -1.08 -10.47
CA ASP A 3 2.65 -0.02 -10.77
C ASP A 3 1.45 -0.73 -11.38
N VAL A 4 0.33 -0.74 -10.64
CA VAL A 4 -0.90 -1.35 -11.13
C VAL A 4 -1.71 -0.27 -11.84
N LEU A 5 -1.83 -0.39 -13.16
CA LEU A 5 -2.68 0.45 -13.99
C LEU A 5 -4.03 -0.24 -14.18
N VAL A 6 -5.10 0.37 -13.68
CA VAL A 6 -6.47 -0.19 -13.81
C VAL A 6 -7.37 0.80 -14.53
N LYS A 7 -8.22 0.27 -15.42
CA LYS A 7 -9.31 1.00 -16.05
C LYS A 7 -10.60 0.76 -15.27
N VAL A 8 -11.32 1.82 -14.92
CA VAL A 8 -12.60 1.74 -14.19
C VAL A 8 -13.75 2.39 -14.97
N TYR A 9 -14.98 2.05 -14.60
CA TYR A 9 -16.24 2.66 -15.04
C TYR A 9 -16.96 3.23 -13.81
N LEU A 10 -17.72 4.32 -13.97
CA LEU A 10 -18.42 4.98 -12.87
C LEU A 10 -19.72 4.26 -12.50
N GLU A 11 -20.11 4.34 -11.23
CA GLU A 11 -21.35 3.73 -10.72
C GLU A 11 -22.63 4.40 -11.27
N ASP A 12 -22.54 5.66 -11.70
CA ASP A 12 -23.66 6.42 -12.26
C ASP A 12 -24.00 6.06 -13.72
N GLY A 13 -23.29 5.08 -14.29
CA GLY A 13 -23.48 4.62 -15.67
C GLY A 13 -22.88 5.56 -16.72
N SER A 14 -22.26 6.68 -16.32
CA SER A 14 -21.56 7.56 -17.24
C SER A 14 -20.22 6.95 -17.66
N GLU A 15 -19.93 7.03 -18.96
CA GLU A 15 -18.71 6.45 -19.51
C GLU A 15 -17.52 7.40 -19.27
N ARG A 16 -16.85 7.23 -18.13
CA ARG A 16 -15.55 7.88 -17.86
C ARG A 16 -14.46 6.84 -17.71
N TRP A 17 -13.51 6.88 -18.64
CA TRP A 17 -12.34 5.99 -18.64
C TRP A 17 -11.24 6.64 -17.81
N LEU A 18 -11.06 6.16 -16.58
CA LEU A 18 -9.98 6.60 -15.69
C LEU A 18 -8.88 5.55 -15.63
N LEU A 19 -7.64 6.01 -15.69
CA LEU A 19 -6.47 5.21 -15.38
C LEU A 19 -6.08 5.44 -13.91
N ILE A 20 -6.05 4.37 -13.12
CA ILE A 20 -5.60 4.44 -11.73
C ILE A 20 -4.14 4.03 -11.66
N HIS A 21 -3.30 4.91 -11.12
CA HIS A 21 -1.89 4.67 -10.83
C HIS A 21 -1.74 4.52 -9.31
N ILE A 22 -1.29 3.35 -8.85
CA ILE A 22 -1.06 3.08 -7.42
C ILE A 22 0.43 2.88 -7.18
N GLU A 23 0.98 3.66 -6.26
CA GLU A 23 2.37 3.55 -5.83
C GLU A 23 2.43 3.08 -4.37
N VAL A 24 3.13 1.97 -4.13
CA VAL A 24 3.38 1.46 -2.77
C VAL A 24 4.82 1.75 -2.38
N GLN A 25 5.01 2.56 -1.34
CA GLN A 25 6.31 3.10 -0.95
C GLN A 25 6.73 2.61 0.44
N GLY A 26 7.77 1.77 0.51
CA GLY A 26 8.25 1.17 1.77
C GLY A 26 9.37 1.93 2.49
N TYR A 27 9.88 3.02 1.92
CA TYR A 27 11.02 3.77 2.47
C TYR A 27 10.85 5.28 2.24
N PHE A 28 11.59 6.08 3.01
CA PHE A 28 11.63 7.53 2.81
C PHE A 28 12.26 7.89 1.47
N GLU A 29 11.59 8.72 0.69
CA GLU A 29 12.12 9.28 -0.55
C GLU A 29 11.77 10.76 -0.64
N LYS A 30 12.79 11.62 -0.63
CA LYS A 30 12.62 13.08 -0.64
C LYS A 30 11.82 13.56 -1.86
N GLU A 31 12.08 12.98 -3.02
CA GLU A 31 11.47 13.38 -4.30
C GLU A 31 10.21 12.58 -4.65
N PHE A 32 9.63 11.85 -3.69
CA PHE A 32 8.47 10.98 -3.93
C PHE A 32 7.31 11.70 -4.64
N ALA A 33 6.91 12.88 -4.14
CA ALA A 33 5.82 13.63 -4.74
C ALA A 33 6.12 14.07 -6.19
N LYS A 34 7.38 14.41 -6.48
CA LYS A 34 7.83 14.75 -7.83
C LYS A 34 7.78 13.52 -8.74
N ARG A 35 8.19 12.34 -8.25
CA ARG A 35 8.10 11.07 -8.97
C ARG A 35 6.65 10.70 -9.28
N MET A 36 5.74 10.85 -8.30
CA MET A 36 4.30 10.69 -8.49
C MET A 36 3.75 11.59 -9.60
N PHE A 37 4.14 12.87 -9.61
CA PHE A 37 3.77 13.80 -10.68
C PHE A 37 4.31 13.37 -12.06
N ILE A 38 5.59 12.99 -12.14
CA ILE A 38 6.21 12.55 -13.41
C ILE A 38 5.50 11.31 -13.95
N TYR A 39 5.14 10.35 -13.10
CA TYR A 39 4.44 9.13 -13.53
C TYR A 39 3.02 9.44 -13.99
N ASN A 40 2.28 10.27 -13.23
CA ASN A 40 0.96 10.71 -13.65
C ASN A 40 0.98 11.34 -15.04
N TYR A 41 1.89 12.30 -15.27
CA TYR A 41 2.05 12.95 -16.56
C TYR A 41 2.44 11.97 -17.68
N ARG A 42 3.40 11.07 -17.45
CA ARG A 42 3.82 10.09 -18.46
C ARG A 42 2.70 9.14 -18.86
N ILE A 43 1.87 8.71 -17.92
CA ILE A 43 0.72 7.86 -18.19
C ILE A 43 -0.33 8.65 -18.98
N PHE A 44 -0.62 9.89 -18.55
CA PHE A 44 -1.54 10.78 -19.25
C PHE A 44 -1.11 10.99 -20.71
N ASP A 45 0.14 11.37 -20.93
CA ASP A 45 0.71 11.62 -22.26
C ASP A 45 0.69 10.38 -23.16
N LYS A 46 1.05 9.22 -22.60
CA LYS A 46 1.08 7.95 -23.34
C LYS A 46 -0.30 7.46 -23.78
N TYR A 47 -1.31 7.59 -22.92
CA TYR A 47 -2.63 6.99 -23.16
C TYR A 47 -3.69 8.00 -23.57
N ASN A 48 -3.43 9.30 -23.42
CA ASN A 48 -4.38 10.39 -23.65
C ASN A 48 -5.70 10.17 -22.90
N LYS A 49 -5.59 9.80 -21.62
CA LYS A 49 -6.70 9.53 -20.68
C LYS A 49 -6.39 10.13 -19.33
N ASP A 50 -7.44 10.53 -18.61
CA ASP A 50 -7.32 11.05 -17.24
C ASP A 50 -6.72 10.00 -16.30
N VAL A 51 -5.79 10.44 -15.45
CA VAL A 51 -5.05 9.58 -14.53
C VAL A 51 -5.23 10.04 -13.10
N VAL A 52 -5.68 9.13 -12.23
CA VAL A 52 -5.72 9.35 -10.78
C VAL A 52 -4.56 8.59 -10.16
N SER A 53 -3.71 9.29 -9.42
CA SER A 53 -2.61 8.66 -8.69
C SER A 53 -2.92 8.55 -7.20
N LEU A 54 -2.59 7.40 -6.61
CA LEU A 54 -2.81 7.06 -5.21
C LEU A 54 -1.50 6.56 -4.60
N ALA A 55 -1.19 6.97 -3.37
CA ALA A 55 -0.01 6.48 -2.66
C ALA A 55 -0.39 5.64 -1.44
N ILE A 56 0.29 4.50 -1.26
CA ILE A 56 0.26 3.68 -0.06
C ILE A 56 1.66 3.74 0.57
N LEU A 57 1.77 4.41 1.72
CA LEU A 57 3.03 4.58 2.45
C LEU A 57 3.16 3.49 3.51
N ALA A 58 4.14 2.62 3.32
CA ALA A 58 4.46 1.47 4.16
C ALA A 58 5.77 1.65 4.94
N ASP A 59 6.39 2.84 4.89
CA ASP A 59 7.60 3.16 5.64
C ASP A 59 7.32 3.39 7.15
N PRO A 60 8.34 3.26 8.02
CA PRO A 60 8.19 3.41 9.47
C PRO A 60 8.15 4.85 9.98
N LEU A 61 8.30 5.87 9.14
CA LEU A 61 8.40 7.25 9.60
C LEU A 61 7.01 7.91 9.68
N PRO A 62 6.49 8.25 10.88
CA PRO A 62 5.12 8.77 11.02
C PRO A 62 4.86 10.08 10.27
N HIS A 63 5.88 10.92 10.14
CA HIS A 63 5.81 12.25 9.53
C HIS A 63 6.06 12.26 8.02
N PHE A 64 6.52 11.16 7.42
CA PHE A 64 6.62 11.06 5.96
C PHE A 64 5.24 10.82 5.36
N ARG A 65 4.64 11.90 4.85
CA ARG A 65 3.29 11.95 4.23
C ARG A 65 3.24 12.92 3.05
N PRO A 66 4.07 12.75 2.01
CA PRO A 66 3.99 13.58 0.81
C PRO A 66 2.63 13.38 0.12
N ASP A 67 1.82 14.44 0.06
CA ASP A 67 0.47 14.44 -0.54
C ASP A 67 0.37 15.32 -1.80
N LYS A 68 1.43 16.07 -2.10
CA LYS A 68 1.46 16.99 -3.24
C LYS A 68 2.86 17.35 -3.71
N TYR A 69 2.95 17.64 -5.01
CA TYR A 69 4.06 18.31 -5.65
C TYR A 69 3.63 19.73 -6.03
N LYS A 70 4.48 20.73 -5.76
CA LYS A 70 4.21 22.14 -6.05
C LYS A 70 5.40 22.81 -6.73
N LEU A 71 5.12 23.67 -7.68
CA LEU A 71 6.10 24.54 -8.35
C LEU A 71 5.51 25.95 -8.50
N SER A 72 6.27 27.00 -8.19
CA SER A 72 5.81 28.37 -8.42
C SER A 72 6.95 29.34 -8.72
N TYR A 73 6.80 30.16 -9.77
CA TYR A 73 7.78 31.17 -10.20
C TYR A 73 7.07 32.34 -10.90
N TRP A 74 7.40 33.59 -10.56
CA TRP A 74 7.01 34.82 -11.30
C TRP A 74 5.55 34.89 -11.82
N GLY A 75 4.60 34.25 -11.14
CA GLY A 75 3.18 34.17 -11.55
C GLY A 75 2.71 32.79 -12.04
N PHE A 76 3.62 31.88 -12.42
CA PHE A 76 3.34 30.48 -12.69
C PHE A 76 3.09 29.70 -11.39
N LYS A 77 2.08 28.83 -11.39
CA LYS A 77 1.78 27.89 -10.31
C LYS A 77 1.37 26.55 -10.90
N GLN A 78 1.98 25.49 -10.41
CA GLN A 78 1.59 24.12 -10.67
C GLN A 78 1.45 23.39 -9.34
N GLU A 79 0.32 22.73 -9.16
CA GLU A 79 0.03 21.92 -7.98
C GLU A 79 -0.54 20.58 -8.44
N PHE A 80 0.11 19.50 -8.02
CA PHE A 80 -0.35 18.14 -8.23
C PHE A 80 -0.60 17.52 -6.85
N LYS A 81 -1.86 17.23 -6.54
CA LYS A 81 -2.30 16.62 -5.28
C LYS A 81 -2.77 15.19 -5.54
N PHE A 82 -2.51 14.31 -4.58
CA PHE A 82 -2.92 12.91 -4.66
C PHE A 82 -3.32 12.37 -3.28
N PRO A 83 -4.30 11.45 -3.20
CA PRO A 83 -4.62 10.74 -1.97
C PRO A 83 -3.47 9.87 -1.47
N VAL A 84 -3.32 9.83 -0.15
CA VAL A 84 -2.29 9.07 0.54
C VAL A 84 -2.92 8.24 1.65
N VAL A 85 -2.56 6.96 1.71
CA VAL A 85 -2.86 6.07 2.84
C VAL A 85 -1.55 5.71 3.52
N LYS A 86 -1.47 5.90 4.84
CA LYS A 86 -0.31 5.47 5.64
C LYS A 86 -0.65 4.18 6.37
N ILE A 87 0.11 3.11 6.12
CA ILE A 87 -0.11 1.81 6.75
C ILE A 87 0.02 1.91 8.28
N LEU A 88 0.94 2.74 8.76
CA LEU A 88 1.16 2.94 10.20
C LEU A 88 -0.09 3.45 10.95
N ASP A 89 -1.02 4.15 10.28
CA ASP A 89 -2.27 4.65 10.89
C ASP A 89 -3.20 3.52 11.32
N TYR A 90 -3.05 2.35 10.71
CA TYR A 90 -3.85 1.19 11.03
C TYR A 90 -3.36 0.46 12.29
N LYS A 91 -2.24 0.88 12.89
CA LYS A 91 -1.80 0.36 14.19
C LYS A 91 -2.84 0.61 15.28
N GLU A 92 -3.44 1.79 15.29
CA GLU A 92 -4.50 2.15 16.23
C GLU A 92 -5.84 1.46 15.91
N LYS A 93 -5.97 0.91 14.69
CA LYS A 93 -7.16 0.24 14.17
C LYS A 93 -7.00 -1.28 14.09
N TRP A 94 -6.15 -1.85 14.95
CA TRP A 94 -5.84 -3.28 14.92
C TRP A 94 -7.10 -4.17 14.98
N ALA A 95 -8.03 -3.86 15.89
CA ALA A 95 -9.28 -4.61 16.03
C ALA A 95 -10.16 -4.57 14.75
N GLU A 96 -10.14 -3.47 14.00
CA GLU A 96 -10.83 -3.38 12.70
C GLU A 96 -10.18 -4.31 11.67
N LEU A 97 -8.85 -4.41 11.65
CA LEU A 97 -8.14 -5.34 10.76
C LEU A 97 -8.43 -6.81 11.11
N GLU A 98 -8.47 -7.13 12.39
CA GLU A 98 -8.77 -8.49 12.87
C GLU A 98 -10.18 -8.95 12.52
N THR A 99 -11.14 -8.03 12.49
CA THR A 99 -12.54 -8.35 12.14
C THR A 99 -12.85 -8.21 10.65
N SER A 100 -12.01 -7.50 9.90
CA SER A 100 -12.20 -7.30 8.46
C SER A 100 -12.14 -8.60 7.67
N LYS A 101 -13.12 -8.78 6.76
CA LYS A 101 -13.13 -9.88 5.80
C LYS A 101 -12.21 -9.61 4.59
N ASN A 102 -11.75 -8.37 4.43
CA ASN A 102 -10.89 -7.99 3.32
C ASN A 102 -9.53 -8.73 3.43
N PRO A 103 -9.11 -9.51 2.42
CA PRO A 103 -7.82 -10.21 2.45
C PRO A 103 -6.62 -9.26 2.58
N PHE A 104 -6.74 -7.99 2.22
CA PHE A 104 -5.67 -7.01 2.46
C PHE A 104 -5.49 -6.65 3.94
N ALA A 105 -6.48 -6.92 4.80
CA ALA A 105 -6.33 -6.67 6.24
C ALA A 105 -5.21 -7.52 6.85
N ILE A 106 -5.06 -8.79 6.43
CA ILE A 106 -3.96 -9.64 6.90
C ILE A 106 -2.60 -9.14 6.43
N ILE A 107 -2.54 -8.56 5.23
CA ILE A 107 -1.34 -7.98 4.64
C ILE A 107 -0.91 -6.76 5.46
N VAL A 108 -1.85 -5.87 5.79
CA VAL A 108 -1.61 -4.71 6.63
C VAL A 108 -1.15 -5.14 8.03
N MET A 109 -1.82 -6.12 8.64
CA MET A 109 -1.41 -6.66 9.95
C MET A 109 -0.01 -7.26 9.93
N ALA A 110 0.32 -8.05 8.90
CA ALA A 110 1.64 -8.65 8.73
C ALA A 110 2.72 -7.59 8.60
N HIS A 111 2.47 -6.54 7.80
CA HIS A 111 3.41 -5.43 7.63
C HIS A 111 3.63 -4.66 8.92
N LEU A 112 2.57 -4.34 9.66
CA LEU A 112 2.68 -3.66 10.96
C LEU A 112 3.51 -4.48 11.96
N LYS A 113 3.31 -5.81 12.02
CA LYS A 113 4.08 -6.68 12.91
C LYS A 113 5.52 -6.88 12.45
N GLU A 114 5.79 -6.95 11.16
CA GLU A 114 7.16 -6.96 10.64
C GLU A 114 7.94 -5.74 11.15
N MET A 115 7.32 -4.54 11.09
CA MET A 115 7.93 -3.30 11.55
C MET A 115 8.17 -3.26 13.06
N GLU A 116 7.27 -3.84 13.86
CA GLU A 116 7.37 -3.88 15.33
C GLU A 116 8.41 -4.90 15.81
N THR A 117 8.53 -6.05 15.14
CA THR A 117 9.36 -7.16 15.60
C THR A 117 10.71 -7.25 14.89
N LYS A 118 11.20 -6.15 14.28
CA LYS A 118 12.47 -6.16 13.52
C LYS A 118 13.68 -6.69 14.29
N ALA A 119 13.70 -6.48 15.60
CA ALA A 119 14.79 -6.89 16.48
C ALA A 119 14.48 -8.13 17.34
N ASP A 120 13.31 -8.75 17.17
CA ASP A 120 12.81 -9.80 18.07
C ASP A 120 12.30 -11.02 17.29
N ILE A 121 13.14 -12.06 17.25
CA ILE A 121 12.89 -13.29 16.48
C ILE A 121 11.71 -14.08 17.07
N ASP A 122 11.61 -14.15 18.41
CA ASP A 122 10.58 -14.92 19.09
C ASP A 122 9.19 -14.29 18.87
N ASN A 123 9.10 -12.96 19.02
CA ASN A 123 7.87 -12.23 18.71
C ASN A 123 7.54 -12.30 17.21
N ARG A 124 8.55 -12.29 16.33
CA ARG A 124 8.34 -12.46 14.88
C ARG A 124 7.72 -13.82 14.55
N LEU A 125 8.25 -14.90 15.13
CA LEU A 125 7.72 -16.25 14.96
C LEU A 125 6.29 -16.35 15.52
N PHE A 126 6.06 -15.81 16.71
CA PHE A 126 4.74 -15.76 17.34
C PHE A 126 3.70 -15.09 16.43
N TRP A 127 4.02 -13.91 15.89
CA TRP A 127 3.10 -13.20 15.01
C TRP A 127 2.91 -13.89 13.66
N LYS A 128 3.96 -14.48 13.07
CA LYS A 128 3.84 -15.28 11.85
C LYS A 128 2.84 -16.43 12.03
N ILE A 129 2.97 -17.19 13.12
CA ILE A 129 2.04 -18.29 13.46
C ILE A 129 0.62 -17.74 13.68
N THR A 130 0.48 -16.63 14.41
CA THR A 130 -0.81 -16.02 14.73
C THR A 130 -1.54 -15.58 13.47
N LEU A 131 -0.85 -14.90 12.55
CA LEU A 131 -1.40 -14.41 11.29
C LEU A 131 -1.81 -15.58 10.37
N VAL A 132 -0.97 -16.60 10.22
CA VAL A 132 -1.29 -17.79 9.43
C VAL A 132 -2.51 -18.53 10.00
N LYS A 133 -2.58 -18.73 11.32
CA LYS A 133 -3.76 -19.33 11.96
C LYS A 133 -5.02 -18.51 11.73
N SER A 134 -4.92 -17.18 11.71
CA SER A 134 -6.07 -16.30 11.47
C SER A 134 -6.66 -16.46 10.05
N LEU A 135 -5.85 -16.83 9.04
CA LEU A 135 -6.33 -17.09 7.69
C LEU A 135 -7.40 -18.20 7.67
N TYR A 136 -7.16 -19.27 8.43
CA TYR A 136 -8.11 -20.37 8.56
C TYR A 136 -9.35 -19.97 9.36
N LYS A 137 -9.18 -19.21 10.45
CA LYS A 137 -10.29 -18.72 11.28
C LYS A 137 -11.24 -17.79 10.52
N LYS A 138 -10.72 -16.98 9.60
CA LYS A 138 -11.50 -16.06 8.76
C LYS A 138 -12.25 -16.77 7.62
N GLY A 139 -12.05 -18.08 7.43
CA GLY A 139 -12.79 -18.88 6.45
C GLY A 139 -12.38 -18.63 5.00
N TYR A 140 -11.15 -18.17 4.75
CA TYR A 140 -10.65 -18.00 3.38
C TYR A 140 -10.61 -19.34 2.61
N GLY A 141 -10.81 -19.29 1.29
CA GLY A 141 -10.68 -20.46 0.45
C GLY A 141 -9.24 -20.99 0.42
N LYS A 142 -9.05 -22.28 0.15
CA LYS A 142 -7.71 -22.92 0.13
C LYS A 142 -6.71 -22.20 -0.78
N LYS A 143 -7.16 -21.67 -1.92
CA LYS A 143 -6.32 -20.90 -2.86
C LYS A 143 -5.87 -19.56 -2.25
N ASP A 144 -6.79 -18.83 -1.64
CA ASP A 144 -6.50 -17.54 -1.00
C ASP A 144 -5.58 -17.71 0.20
N ILE A 145 -5.81 -18.75 1.03
CA ILE A 145 -4.92 -19.10 2.14
C ILE A 145 -3.49 -19.33 1.62
N LEU A 146 -3.32 -20.07 0.52
CA LEU A 146 -1.99 -20.35 -0.03
C LEU A 146 -1.29 -19.07 -0.53
N LEU A 147 -2.03 -18.18 -1.20
CA LEU A 147 -1.49 -16.90 -1.68
C LEU A 147 -1.11 -15.97 -0.52
N LEU A 148 -2.00 -15.83 0.47
CA LEU A 148 -1.77 -14.99 1.64
C LEU A 148 -0.66 -15.55 2.53
N TYR A 149 -0.58 -16.88 2.67
CA TYR A 149 0.53 -17.53 3.36
C TYR A 149 1.86 -17.21 2.69
N LYS A 150 1.97 -17.40 1.37
CA LYS A 150 3.20 -17.09 0.62
C LYS A 150 3.60 -15.62 0.78
N PHE A 151 2.62 -14.73 0.78
CA PHE A 151 2.87 -13.31 1.01
C PHE A 151 3.39 -13.04 2.43
N ILE A 152 2.75 -13.59 3.47
CA ILE A 152 3.19 -13.44 4.87
C ILE A 152 4.59 -14.03 5.05
N ASP A 153 4.86 -15.19 4.45
CA ASP A 153 6.14 -15.87 4.54
C ASP A 153 7.28 -15.08 3.90
N TRP A 154 7.01 -14.48 2.73
CA TRP A 154 7.95 -13.58 2.06
C TRP A 154 8.18 -12.27 2.83
N LEU A 155 7.11 -11.67 3.36
CA LEU A 155 7.20 -10.39 4.07
C LEU A 155 7.84 -10.54 5.46
N VAL A 156 7.51 -11.62 6.17
CA VAL A 156 8.00 -11.95 7.51
C VAL A 156 9.04 -13.06 7.40
N SER A 157 10.22 -12.70 6.91
CA SER A 157 11.36 -13.60 6.82
C SER A 157 11.97 -13.86 8.19
N LEU A 158 12.25 -15.12 8.47
CA LEU A 158 13.08 -15.56 9.60
C LEU A 158 14.51 -15.74 9.09
N PRO A 159 15.55 -15.47 9.91
CA PRO A 159 16.94 -15.77 9.53
C PRO A 159 17.13 -17.25 9.20
N GLU A 160 18.00 -17.58 8.25
CA GLU A 160 18.38 -18.97 7.96
C GLU A 160 19.09 -19.58 9.19
N GLY A 161 18.57 -20.70 9.70
CA GLY A 161 19.15 -21.42 10.84
C GLY A 161 18.25 -21.62 12.07
N VAL A 162 16.93 -21.44 11.93
CA VAL A 162 15.93 -21.94 12.89
C VAL A 162 15.31 -23.24 12.37
#